data_AF-A0A4R4G7I4-F1
#
_entry.id   AF-A0A4R4G7I4-F1
#
_cell.length_a   1.000
_cell.length_b   1.000
_cell.length_c   1.000
_cell.angle_alpha   90.00
_cell.angle_beta   90.00
_cell.angle_gamma   90.00
#
_symmetry.space_group_name_H-M   'P 1'
#
loop_
_entity.id
_entity.type
_entity.pdbx_description
1 polymer ?
#
loop_
_entity_poly.entity_id
_entity_poly.type
_entity_poly.pdbx_seq_one_letter_code
_entity_poly.pdbx_strand_id
1 'polypeptide(L)'
;MKIYNYEENGKFAGISKADPSPLEPDTYLIPALATDKAPPIAKDGFEIYWNGTAWEYREAPKEKPEQPNEYSLWNEALWVWVEDAELKAAYDARIASELRDKAMLLGFKYGTNQDGTDRYISVTKDDGDGMIQVEATFKRLRDAITKGELPTETEIKTVIHFKNGTKLPIAEAEFESFSLLFILERGKFFQ
;
A
#
# COMPACT_ATOMS: atom_id res chain seq x y z
N MET A 1 40.80 9.35 -38.21
CA MET A 1 41.16 8.36 -37.16
C MET A 1 40.01 8.24 -36.16
N LYS A 2 39.79 7.07 -35.53
CA LYS A 2 38.84 6.96 -34.40
C LYS A 2 39.55 7.33 -33.11
N ILE A 3 38.87 8.07 -32.25
CA ILE A 3 39.34 8.41 -30.90
C ILE A 3 38.27 8.01 -29.88
N TYR A 4 38.73 7.75 -28.67
CA TYR A 4 37.95 7.21 -27.57
C TYR A 4 37.99 8.22 -26.45
N ASN A 5 36.84 8.82 -26.19
CA ASN A 5 36.69 9.91 -25.25
C ASN A 5 36.43 9.34 -23.86
N TYR A 6 36.89 10.06 -22.85
CA TYR A 6 36.64 9.77 -21.45
C TYR A 6 36.25 11.06 -20.69
N GLU A 7 35.57 10.90 -19.56
CA GLU A 7 35.25 12.00 -18.65
C GLU A 7 36.48 12.46 -17.87
N GLU A 8 36.39 13.58 -17.14
CA GLU A 8 37.49 14.10 -16.30
C GLU A 8 37.97 13.08 -15.24
N ASN A 9 37.08 12.20 -14.77
CA ASN A 9 37.39 11.11 -13.85
C ASN A 9 38.02 9.88 -14.54
N GLY A 10 38.20 9.93 -15.86
CA GLY A 10 38.72 8.85 -16.71
C GLY A 10 37.66 7.88 -17.26
N LYS A 11 36.38 7.96 -16.89
CA LYS A 11 35.34 7.02 -17.33
C LYS A 11 35.14 7.11 -18.84
N PHE A 12 35.09 5.97 -19.53
CA PHE A 12 34.82 5.93 -20.97
C PHE A 12 33.47 6.59 -21.31
N ALA A 13 33.50 7.59 -22.20
CA ALA A 13 32.34 8.42 -22.56
C ALA A 13 31.80 8.13 -23.97
N GLY A 14 32.63 7.59 -24.87
CA GLY A 14 32.18 7.21 -26.22
C GLY A 14 33.25 7.35 -27.30
N ILE A 15 32.87 7.05 -28.54
CA ILE A 15 33.78 7.05 -29.70
C ILE A 15 33.46 8.25 -30.60
N SER A 16 34.47 8.98 -31.04
CA SER A 16 34.34 10.03 -32.05
C SER A 16 35.42 9.92 -33.13
N LYS A 17 35.34 10.75 -34.17
CA LYS A 17 36.32 10.80 -35.25
C LYS A 17 37.24 12.01 -35.01
N ALA A 18 38.54 11.79 -35.04
CA ALA A 18 39.52 12.87 -34.96
C ALA A 18 39.63 13.60 -36.29
N ASP A 19 39.76 14.93 -36.20
CA ASP A 19 40.01 15.82 -37.32
C ASP A 19 41.49 15.81 -37.72
N PRO A 20 41.80 15.91 -39.02
CA PRO A 20 43.17 16.04 -39.47
C PRO A 20 43.78 17.37 -39.00
N SER A 21 45.08 17.36 -38.71
CA SER A 21 45.81 18.57 -38.35
C SER A 21 45.90 19.51 -39.56
N PRO A 22 45.48 20.78 -39.43
CA PRO A 22 45.63 21.75 -40.51
C PRO A 22 47.09 22.18 -40.72
N LEU A 23 47.97 21.94 -39.74
CA LEU A 23 49.37 22.37 -39.76
C LEU A 23 50.34 21.24 -40.11
N GLU A 24 49.91 19.99 -39.92
CA GLU A 24 50.73 18.80 -40.12
C GLU A 24 50.00 17.81 -41.02
N PRO A 25 50.45 17.65 -42.28
CA PRO A 25 49.92 16.61 -43.16
C PRO A 25 50.00 15.23 -42.52
N ASP A 26 48.95 14.43 -42.70
CA ASP A 26 48.81 13.05 -42.19
C ASP A 26 48.78 12.88 -40.64
N THR A 27 48.83 13.97 -39.87
CA THR A 27 48.60 13.96 -38.41
C THR A 27 47.12 14.23 -38.09
N TYR A 28 46.61 13.70 -36.98
CA TYR A 28 45.27 13.96 -36.47
C TYR A 28 45.31 14.65 -35.10
N LEU A 29 44.34 15.53 -34.83
CA LEU A 29 44.20 16.20 -33.55
C LEU A 29 43.48 15.28 -32.55
N ILE A 30 44.13 15.00 -31.42
CA ILE A 30 43.55 14.25 -30.30
C ILE A 30 43.27 15.23 -29.15
N PRO A 31 42.00 15.45 -28.78
CA PRO A 31 41.62 16.29 -27.64
C PRO A 31 42.17 15.77 -26.30
N ALA A 32 42.25 16.64 -25.29
CA ALA A 32 42.84 16.32 -23.98
C ALA A 32 42.13 15.18 -23.21
N LEU A 33 40.84 14.96 -23.47
CA LEU A 33 40.04 13.89 -22.88
C LEU A 33 39.73 12.77 -23.87
N ALA A 34 40.69 12.47 -24.75
CA ALA A 34 40.58 11.42 -25.73
C ALA A 34 41.92 10.69 -25.94
N THR A 35 41.84 9.43 -26.37
CA THR A 35 42.99 8.64 -26.80
C THR A 35 42.69 7.93 -28.12
N ASP A 36 43.72 7.60 -28.89
CA ASP A 36 43.66 6.74 -30.07
C ASP A 36 43.68 5.24 -29.70
N LYS A 37 44.02 4.90 -28.44
CA LYS A 37 44.01 3.52 -27.95
C LYS A 37 42.57 3.06 -27.73
N ALA A 38 42.20 1.96 -28.36
CA ALA A 38 40.86 1.40 -28.21
C ALA A 38 40.63 0.87 -26.77
N PRO A 39 39.45 1.12 -26.17
CA PRO A 39 39.06 0.50 -24.92
C PRO A 39 38.87 -1.02 -25.13
N PRO A 40 39.03 -1.81 -24.07
CA PRO A 40 38.71 -3.22 -24.12
C PRO A 40 37.18 -3.41 -24.24
N ILE A 41 36.75 -4.64 -24.51
CA ILE A 41 35.33 -4.97 -24.68
C ILE A 41 34.60 -4.80 -23.34
N ALA A 42 33.44 -4.14 -23.33
CA ALA A 42 32.64 -4.01 -22.11
C ALA A 42 32.36 -5.39 -21.47
N LYS A 43 32.49 -5.46 -20.14
CA LYS A 43 32.25 -6.66 -19.33
C LYS A 43 31.16 -6.34 -18.32
N ASP A 44 30.20 -7.25 -18.17
CA ASP A 44 29.13 -7.09 -17.19
C ASP A 44 29.68 -6.91 -15.76
N GLY A 45 29.11 -5.96 -15.02
CA GLY A 45 29.59 -5.57 -13.69
C GLY A 45 30.91 -4.77 -13.66
N PHE A 46 31.45 -4.36 -14.81
CA PHE A 46 32.66 -3.52 -14.87
C PHE A 46 32.46 -2.28 -15.74
N GLU A 47 32.98 -1.16 -15.26
CA GLU A 47 33.12 0.09 -16.00
C GLU A 47 34.56 0.24 -16.50
N ILE A 48 34.76 1.00 -17.58
CA ILE A 48 36.07 1.17 -18.21
C ILE A 48 36.58 2.59 -17.92
N TYR A 49 37.80 2.70 -17.39
CA TYR A 49 38.44 3.96 -17.01
C TYR A 49 39.81 4.11 -17.67
N TRP A 50 40.13 5.31 -18.12
CA TRP A 50 41.45 5.71 -18.60
C TRP A 50 42.31 6.19 -17.43
N ASN A 51 43.49 5.59 -17.26
CA ASN A 51 44.43 5.96 -16.19
C ASN A 51 45.52 6.96 -16.64
N GLY A 52 45.41 7.49 -17.87
CA GLY A 52 46.44 8.33 -18.50
C GLY A 52 47.34 7.59 -19.49
N THR A 53 47.45 6.26 -19.39
CA THR A 53 48.32 5.43 -20.23
C THR A 53 47.59 4.26 -20.90
N ALA A 54 46.63 3.65 -20.20
CA ALA A 54 45.87 2.50 -20.66
C ALA A 54 44.44 2.52 -20.07
N TRP A 55 43.57 1.71 -20.67
CA TRP A 55 42.23 1.45 -20.19
C TRP A 55 42.24 0.35 -19.12
N GLU A 56 41.49 0.54 -18.05
CA GLU A 56 41.35 -0.38 -16.93
C GLU A 56 39.88 -0.68 -16.68
N TYR A 57 39.57 -1.92 -16.29
CA TYR A 57 38.27 -2.25 -15.74
C TYR A 57 38.22 -1.89 -14.26
N ARG A 58 37.13 -1.25 -13.85
CA ARG A 58 36.79 -1.05 -12.44
C ARG A 58 35.45 -1.72 -12.18
N GLU A 59 35.30 -2.39 -11.05
CA GLU A 59 34.00 -2.96 -10.67
C GLU A 59 32.97 -1.85 -10.57
N ALA A 60 31.83 -2.04 -11.24
CA ALA A 60 30.69 -1.16 -11.07
C ALA A 60 30.21 -1.27 -9.62
N PRO A 61 29.80 -0.17 -8.97
CA PRO A 61 29.16 -0.24 -7.66
C PRO A 61 27.98 -1.21 -7.71
N LYS A 62 27.96 -2.20 -6.81
CA LYS A 62 26.81 -3.09 -6.68
C LYS A 62 25.67 -2.32 -6.03
N GLU A 63 24.58 -2.13 -6.76
CA GLU A 63 23.35 -1.63 -6.17
C GLU A 63 22.67 -2.74 -5.38
N LYS A 64 22.12 -2.37 -4.23
CA LYS A 64 21.26 -3.27 -3.45
C LYS A 64 19.95 -3.47 -4.22
N PRO A 65 19.53 -4.71 -4.51
CA PRO A 65 18.27 -4.95 -5.23
C PRO A 65 17.07 -4.41 -4.43
N GLU A 66 16.00 -4.04 -5.12
CA GLU A 66 14.74 -3.64 -4.50
C GLU A 66 14.21 -4.71 -3.54
N GLN A 67 13.59 -4.28 -2.45
CA GLN A 67 13.01 -5.19 -1.47
C GLN A 67 11.80 -5.92 -2.08
N PRO A 68 11.76 -7.26 -2.08
CA PRO A 68 10.72 -8.02 -2.77
C PRO A 68 9.36 -7.94 -2.06
N ASN A 69 9.36 -7.81 -0.72
CA ASN A 69 8.14 -7.70 0.10
C ASN A 69 8.45 -7.08 1.48
N GLU A 70 7.41 -6.64 2.20
CA GLU A 70 7.53 -5.97 3.51
C GLU A 70 8.14 -6.85 4.63
N TYR A 71 8.15 -8.18 4.45
CA TYR A 71 8.63 -9.16 5.43
C TYR A 71 9.98 -9.78 5.05
N SER A 72 10.70 -9.15 4.13
CA SER A 72 12.07 -9.53 3.77
C SER A 72 13.10 -8.65 4.47
N LEU A 73 14.07 -9.27 5.13
CA LEU A 73 15.21 -8.59 5.74
C LEU A 73 16.45 -8.71 4.84
N TRP A 74 17.24 -7.64 4.82
CA TRP A 74 18.47 -7.62 4.06
C TRP A 74 19.59 -8.35 4.83
N ASN A 75 20.19 -9.34 4.21
CA ASN A 75 21.36 -10.02 4.72
C ASN A 75 22.62 -9.46 4.06
N GLU A 76 23.34 -8.58 4.76
CA GLU A 76 24.58 -7.96 4.27
C GLU A 76 25.68 -8.98 3.93
N ALA A 77 25.78 -10.06 4.72
CA ALA A 77 26.82 -11.08 4.53
C ALA A 77 26.58 -11.94 3.29
N LEU A 78 25.32 -12.20 2.95
CA LEU A 78 24.93 -12.99 1.78
C LEU A 78 24.55 -12.11 0.57
N TRP A 79 24.43 -10.79 0.76
CA TRP A 79 23.98 -9.83 -0.24
C TRP A 79 22.64 -10.22 -0.89
N VAL A 80 21.70 -10.71 -0.06
CA VAL A 80 20.37 -11.15 -0.50
C VAL A 80 19.28 -10.76 0.50
N TRP A 81 18.05 -10.66 0.01
CA TRP A 81 16.85 -10.60 0.84
C TRP A 81 16.52 -11.99 1.40
N VAL A 82 16.21 -12.07 2.68
CA VAL A 82 15.81 -13.30 3.38
C VAL A 82 14.45 -13.04 4.05
N GLU A 83 13.52 -13.98 3.92
CA GLU A 83 12.24 -13.87 4.61
C GLU A 83 12.42 -14.02 6.12
N ASP A 84 11.74 -13.15 6.86
CA ASP A 84 11.70 -13.21 8.32
C ASP A 84 10.33 -13.73 8.78
N ALA A 85 10.35 -14.78 9.59
CA ALA A 85 9.12 -15.46 10.02
C ALA A 85 8.27 -14.60 10.96
N GLU A 86 8.89 -13.77 11.80
CA GLU A 86 8.17 -12.90 12.74
C GLU A 86 7.54 -11.72 12.01
N LEU A 87 8.27 -11.10 11.07
CA LEU A 87 7.72 -10.06 10.20
C LEU A 87 6.63 -10.60 9.30
N LYS A 88 6.79 -11.82 8.76
CA LYS A 88 5.75 -12.46 7.96
C LYS A 88 4.49 -12.69 8.80
N ALA A 89 4.63 -13.21 10.02
CA ALA A 89 3.50 -13.40 10.92
C ALA A 89 2.80 -12.07 11.26
N ALA A 90 3.56 -11.00 11.49
CA ALA A 90 3.01 -9.66 11.71
C ALA A 90 2.29 -9.11 10.48
N TYR A 91 2.86 -9.29 9.28
CA TYR A 91 2.22 -8.93 8.02
C TYR A 91 0.90 -9.68 7.82
N ASP A 92 0.92 -11.01 7.95
CA ASP A 92 -0.27 -11.85 7.80
C ASP A 92 -1.35 -11.46 8.83
N ALA A 93 -0.97 -11.18 10.08
CA ALA A 93 -1.89 -10.72 11.12
C ALA A 93 -2.51 -9.35 10.81
N ARG A 94 -1.72 -8.42 10.26
CA ARG A 94 -2.21 -7.11 9.80
C ARG A 94 -3.22 -7.28 8.66
N ILE A 95 -2.88 -8.05 7.64
CA ILE A 95 -3.78 -8.32 6.50
C ILE A 95 -5.06 -9.00 6.98
N ALA A 96 -4.96 -9.98 7.88
CA ALA A 96 -6.13 -10.62 8.48
C ALA A 96 -7.00 -9.60 9.25
N SER A 97 -6.40 -8.66 9.97
CA SER A 97 -7.14 -7.58 10.63
C SER A 97 -7.85 -6.66 9.64
N GLU A 98 -7.16 -6.21 8.59
CA GLU A 98 -7.75 -5.36 7.56
C GLU A 98 -8.91 -6.06 6.82
N LEU A 99 -8.77 -7.37 6.57
CA LEU A 99 -9.83 -8.18 5.96
C LEU A 99 -11.02 -8.33 6.89
N ARG A 100 -10.80 -8.56 8.19
CA ARG A 100 -11.89 -8.56 9.19
C ARG A 100 -12.61 -7.21 9.22
N ASP A 101 -11.88 -6.10 9.30
CA ASP A 101 -12.46 -4.76 9.36
C ASP A 101 -13.31 -4.45 8.10
N LYS A 102 -12.79 -4.82 6.92
CA LYS A 102 -13.54 -4.70 5.66
C LYS A 102 -14.80 -5.57 5.66
N ALA A 103 -14.71 -6.80 6.16
CA ALA A 103 -15.86 -7.70 6.22
C ALA A 103 -16.91 -7.24 7.25
N MET A 104 -16.48 -6.67 8.38
CA MET A 104 -17.38 -6.04 9.36
C MET A 104 -18.06 -4.78 8.80
N LEU A 105 -17.35 -4.01 7.97
CA LEU A 105 -17.90 -2.85 7.28
C LEU A 105 -18.90 -3.26 6.18
N LEU A 106 -18.63 -4.33 5.43
CA LEU A 106 -19.62 -4.90 4.51
C LEU A 106 -20.85 -5.39 5.28
N GLY A 107 -20.61 -6.14 6.36
CA GLY A 107 -21.65 -6.62 7.25
C GLY A 107 -22.38 -7.86 6.74
N PHE A 108 -23.61 -8.04 7.22
CA PHE A 108 -24.46 -9.18 6.85
C PHE A 108 -25.71 -8.71 6.10
N LYS A 109 -26.25 -9.59 5.25
CA LYS A 109 -27.50 -9.33 4.54
C LYS A 109 -28.67 -9.30 5.53
N TYR A 110 -29.44 -8.22 5.51
CA TYR A 110 -30.63 -8.00 6.32
C TYR A 110 -31.80 -7.54 5.45
N GLY A 111 -32.41 -8.50 4.77
CA GLY A 111 -33.55 -8.26 3.89
C GLY A 111 -33.16 -7.62 2.56
N THR A 112 -34.15 -6.96 1.95
CA THR A 112 -34.06 -6.38 0.60
C THR A 112 -34.65 -4.97 0.63
N ASN A 113 -34.06 -4.05 -0.11
CA ASN A 113 -34.58 -2.71 -0.34
C ASN A 113 -35.83 -2.75 -1.24
N GLN A 114 -36.53 -1.62 -1.31
CA GLN A 114 -37.74 -1.49 -2.15
C GLN A 114 -37.45 -1.67 -3.65
N ASP A 115 -36.21 -1.41 -4.06
CA ASP A 115 -35.73 -1.57 -5.43
C ASP A 115 -35.26 -3.01 -5.77
N GLY A 116 -35.39 -3.95 -4.82
CA GLY A 116 -34.97 -5.34 -5.00
C GLY A 116 -33.49 -5.61 -4.74
N THR A 117 -32.71 -4.60 -4.33
CA THR A 117 -31.30 -4.80 -3.95
C THR A 117 -31.15 -5.33 -2.53
N ASP A 118 -30.14 -6.16 -2.29
CA ASP A 118 -29.86 -6.69 -0.96
C ASP A 118 -29.45 -5.56 0.01
N ARG A 119 -30.08 -5.53 1.19
CA ARG A 119 -29.72 -4.57 2.24
C ARG A 119 -28.68 -5.21 3.16
N TYR A 120 -27.61 -4.48 3.46
CA TYR A 120 -26.53 -4.97 4.32
C TYR A 120 -26.36 -4.10 5.57
N ILE A 121 -26.08 -4.75 6.70
CA ILE A 121 -25.91 -4.09 8.00
C ILE A 121 -24.49 -4.32 8.48
N SER A 122 -23.71 -3.24 8.57
CA SER A 122 -22.36 -3.30 9.13
C SER A 122 -22.38 -3.55 10.63
N VAL A 123 -21.34 -4.22 11.13
CA VAL A 123 -21.23 -4.66 12.53
C VAL A 123 -19.99 -4.07 13.21
N THR A 124 -19.56 -2.89 12.78
CA THR A 124 -18.37 -2.21 13.28
C THR A 124 -18.50 -1.83 14.75
N LYS A 125 -17.39 -1.42 15.38
CA LYS A 125 -17.43 -0.88 16.74
C LYS A 125 -18.38 0.32 16.83
N ASP A 126 -18.28 1.25 15.89
CA ASP A 126 -19.12 2.47 15.85
C ASP A 126 -20.61 2.11 15.74
N ASP A 127 -20.95 1.06 14.99
CA ASP A 127 -22.32 0.56 14.88
C ASP A 127 -22.84 0.04 16.23
N GLY A 128 -22.01 -0.70 16.96
CA GLY A 128 -22.35 -1.16 18.32
C GLY A 128 -22.58 0.00 19.29
N ASP A 129 -21.76 1.05 19.21
CA ASP A 129 -21.95 2.26 20.03
C ASP A 129 -23.24 3.01 19.63
N GLY A 130 -23.61 3.01 18.34
CA GLY A 130 -24.87 3.53 17.83
C GLY A 130 -26.10 2.76 18.33
N MET A 131 -26.01 1.43 18.43
CA MET A 131 -27.07 0.59 18.98
C MET A 131 -27.41 0.95 20.44
N ILE A 132 -26.40 1.23 21.25
CA ILE A 132 -26.58 1.65 22.66
C ILE A 132 -27.34 3.00 22.73
N GLN A 133 -27.07 3.92 21.80
CA GLN A 133 -27.79 5.20 21.75
C GLN A 133 -29.26 5.03 21.39
N VAL A 134 -29.56 4.10 20.50
CA VAL A 134 -30.94 3.77 20.10
C VAL A 134 -31.70 3.13 21.25
N GLU A 135 -31.09 2.19 21.98
CA GLU A 135 -31.67 1.63 23.20
C GLU A 135 -31.98 2.71 24.24
N ALA A 136 -31.02 3.61 24.49
CA ALA A 136 -31.22 4.73 25.41
C ALA A 136 -32.34 5.68 24.96
N THR A 137 -32.53 5.85 23.64
CA THR A 137 -33.60 6.67 23.07
C THR A 137 -34.96 6.04 23.34
N PHE A 138 -35.10 4.73 23.10
CA PHE A 138 -36.33 4.01 23.38
C PHE A 138 -36.71 4.06 24.86
N LYS A 139 -35.74 3.84 25.75
CA LYS A 139 -35.97 3.97 27.19
C LYS A 139 -36.49 5.36 27.58
N ARG A 140 -35.89 6.43 27.07
CA ARG A 140 -36.33 7.80 27.35
C ARG A 140 -37.75 8.09 26.86
N LEU A 141 -38.10 7.62 25.66
CA LEU A 141 -39.44 7.79 25.11
C LEU A 141 -40.49 7.04 25.92
N ARG A 142 -40.17 5.81 26.36
CA ARG A 142 -41.04 5.01 27.23
C ARG A 142 -41.23 5.66 28.60
N ASP A 143 -40.17 6.22 29.17
CA ASP A 143 -40.25 6.97 30.43
C ASP A 143 -41.15 8.21 30.29
N ALA A 144 -41.06 8.95 29.18
CA ALA A 144 -41.90 10.12 28.90
C ALA A 144 -43.40 9.75 28.77
N ILE A 145 -43.72 8.63 28.10
CA ILE A 145 -45.09 8.10 28.05
C ILE A 145 -45.58 7.77 29.46
N THR A 146 -44.76 7.08 30.25
CA THR A 146 -45.11 6.67 31.62
C THR A 146 -45.38 7.88 32.53
N LYS A 147 -44.68 8.99 32.32
CA LYS A 147 -44.88 10.26 33.05
C LYS A 147 -46.06 11.08 32.54
N GLY A 148 -46.71 10.67 31.45
CA GLY A 148 -47.78 11.43 30.79
C GLY A 148 -47.28 12.66 30.01
N GLU A 149 -45.97 12.75 29.74
CA GLU A 149 -45.39 13.80 28.88
C GLU A 149 -45.71 13.55 27.40
N LEU A 150 -45.97 12.29 27.04
CA LEU A 150 -46.42 11.86 25.72
C LEU A 150 -47.70 11.01 25.82
N PRO A 151 -48.60 11.05 24.80
CA PRO A 151 -49.75 10.15 24.74
C PRO A 151 -49.34 8.68 24.74
N THR A 152 -50.16 7.81 25.34
CA THR A 152 -49.93 6.37 25.38
C THR A 152 -49.97 5.70 24.01
N GLU A 153 -50.63 6.32 23.02
CA GLU A 153 -50.70 5.83 21.63
C GLU A 153 -49.48 6.25 20.78
N THR A 154 -48.47 6.90 21.38
CA THR A 154 -47.28 7.33 20.65
C THR A 154 -46.52 6.14 20.07
N GLU A 155 -46.39 6.11 18.75
CA GLU A 155 -45.57 5.10 18.06
C GLU A 155 -44.08 5.38 18.32
N ILE A 156 -43.42 4.49 19.08
CA ILE A 156 -41.99 4.59 19.37
C ILE A 156 -41.19 3.95 18.24
N LYS A 157 -40.59 4.79 17.40
CA LYS A 157 -39.72 4.40 16.29
C LYS A 157 -38.54 5.36 16.14
N THR A 158 -37.44 4.86 15.59
CA THR A 158 -36.25 5.66 15.27
C THR A 158 -35.51 5.07 14.07
N VAL A 159 -34.37 5.66 13.70
CA VAL A 159 -33.51 5.18 12.62
C VAL A 159 -32.13 4.88 13.16
N ILE A 160 -31.64 3.66 12.94
CA ILE A 160 -30.25 3.31 13.20
C ILE A 160 -29.42 3.70 11.98
N HIS A 161 -28.29 4.37 12.21
CA HIS A 161 -27.33 4.75 11.17
C HIS A 161 -26.10 3.86 11.26
N PHE A 162 -25.85 3.09 10.21
CA PHE A 162 -24.71 2.19 10.13
C PHE A 162 -23.53 2.82 9.41
N LYS A 163 -22.32 2.35 9.74
CA LYS A 163 -21.04 2.82 9.20
C LYS A 163 -20.94 2.64 7.70
N ASN A 164 -21.56 1.60 7.15
CA ASN A 164 -21.65 1.37 5.70
C ASN A 164 -22.64 2.32 4.99
N GLY A 165 -23.25 3.26 5.70
CA GLY A 165 -24.21 4.23 5.18
C GLY A 165 -25.66 3.75 5.21
N THR A 166 -25.92 2.49 5.58
CA THR A 166 -27.28 1.95 5.67
C THR A 166 -28.04 2.63 6.79
N LYS A 167 -29.31 2.94 6.53
CA LYS A 167 -30.25 3.48 7.49
C LYS A 167 -31.36 2.47 7.70
N LEU A 168 -31.59 2.09 8.96
CA LEU A 168 -32.64 1.14 9.30
C LEU A 168 -33.68 1.82 10.19
N PRO A 169 -34.83 2.22 9.63
CA PRO A 169 -36.01 2.53 10.43
C PRO A 169 -36.41 1.30 11.24
N ILE A 170 -36.64 1.48 12.54
CA ILE A 170 -36.97 0.38 13.45
C ILE A 170 -37.93 0.84 14.54
N ALA A 171 -38.92 0.00 14.85
CA ALA A 171 -39.80 0.19 16.00
C ALA A 171 -39.19 -0.42 17.27
N GLU A 172 -39.58 0.10 18.44
CA GLU A 172 -39.10 -0.42 19.72
C GLU A 172 -39.38 -1.92 19.90
N ALA A 173 -40.52 -2.41 19.40
CA ALA A 173 -40.91 -3.82 19.44
C ALA A 173 -40.00 -4.75 18.61
N GLU A 174 -39.32 -4.22 17.60
CA GLU A 174 -38.43 -4.99 16.70
C GLU A 174 -36.98 -4.93 17.15
N PHE A 175 -36.62 -3.91 17.94
CA PHE A 175 -35.24 -3.59 18.29
C PHE A 175 -34.54 -4.70 19.07
N GLU A 176 -35.22 -5.36 20.01
CA GLU A 176 -34.63 -6.42 20.84
C GLU A 176 -34.19 -7.62 19.99
N SER A 177 -35.04 -8.06 19.06
CA SER A 177 -34.70 -9.17 18.16
C SER A 177 -33.56 -8.81 17.22
N PHE A 178 -33.55 -7.58 16.71
CA PHE A 178 -32.50 -7.08 15.85
C PHE A 178 -31.16 -6.93 16.58
N SER A 179 -31.15 -6.42 17.82
CA SER A 179 -29.92 -6.23 18.60
C SER A 179 -29.24 -7.56 18.94
N LEU A 180 -30.01 -8.61 19.24
CA LEU A 180 -29.50 -9.96 19.42
C LEU A 180 -28.85 -10.50 18.15
N LEU A 181 -29.53 -10.36 17.00
CA LEU A 181 -28.96 -10.77 15.70
C LEU A 181 -27.66 -10.02 15.41
N PHE A 182 -27.63 -8.70 15.63
CA PHE A 182 -26.44 -7.87 15.43
C PHE A 182 -25.25 -8.39 16.27
N ILE A 183 -25.47 -8.70 17.54
CA ILE A 183 -24.42 -9.22 18.44
C ILE A 183 -23.91 -10.58 17.96
N LEU A 184 -24.82 -11.49 17.55
CA LEU A 184 -24.46 -12.80 17.02
C LEU A 184 -23.62 -12.69 15.75
N GLU A 185 -24.04 -11.84 14.81
CA GLU A 185 -23.32 -11.61 13.56
C GLU A 185 -21.96 -10.95 13.80
N ARG A 186 -21.88 -9.98 14.71
CA ARG A 186 -20.62 -9.36 15.13
C ARG A 186 -19.68 -10.38 15.76
N GLY A 187 -20.21 -11.29 16.58
CA GLY A 187 -19.43 -12.32 17.27
C GLY A 187 -18.65 -13.25 16.33
N LYS A 188 -19.15 -13.49 15.10
CA LYS A 188 -18.51 -14.34 14.10
C LYS A 188 -17.13 -13.83 13.66
N PHE A 189 -16.81 -12.55 13.89
CA PHE A 189 -15.52 -11.95 13.52
C PHE A 189 -14.43 -12.05 14.59
N PHE A 190 -14.78 -12.50 15.80
CA PHE A 190 -13.89 -12.52 16.96
C PHE A 190 -13.72 -13.92 17.59
N GLN A 191 -14.23 -14.96 16.93
CA GLN A 191 -14.10 -16.36 17.35
C GLN A 191 -12.84 -17.03 16.78
#